data_AF-A0AAW6TPH7-F1
#
_entry.id   AF-A0AAW6TPH7-F1
#
_cell.length_a   1.000
_cell.length_b   1.000
_cell.length_c   1.000
_cell.angle_alpha   90.00
_cell.angle_beta   90.00
_cell.angle_gamma   90.00
#
_symmetry.space_group_name_H-M   'P 1'
#
loop_
_entity.id
_entity.type
_entity.pdbx_description
1 polymer ?
#
loop_
_entity_poly.entity_id
_entity_poly.type
_entity_poly.pdbx_seq_one_letter_code
_entity_poly.pdbx_strand_id
1 'polypeptide(L)'
;MKIKISITVILLCIGMVINGQNKKQTPLEGSWMGKTNTKDLSMSELVLFRIELKKNSIKGYMDFPDKRLKDISLDKMWRVKDSVFADARNSLGWPETAPLIFKGVIMPGDSVIDGVWGGNTPLKLSRTNYVFKLKTNTNPQVAGYKIIKLIESTPFKDQQATGDCWSFATTSFIETEAIRLGKKPVVLTPMFFVRPTYINKAENYIRRNGSSFFGEGDLTFSVMKAYKEFGAIPESVYSGKLDSDTKHDHADMNNALLEKVKFYKNSHGDLTPEIYRRDMDEILTKTLGKVPDTFVYDGKQFTTESFAKEMIGINPDDYVEITSFNHHPFYSKFNLEIEANWNNNQYLNLPLDDFSTVIDDALIHNYSVCWDGDIYEGFNDGFAILGDTKIITQQIRQAAFDNRTTEDIHNMHIIGIAENEKGNRFYIVKNSGDAKDCGGYLYMSKEYLLLKTISVMVNKNSIPKSIMKKVKKNI
;
A
#
# COMPACT_ATOMS: atom_id res chain seq x y z
N MET A 1 -27.66 13.08 78.90
CA MET A 1 -27.59 14.09 77.82
C MET A 1 -26.13 14.37 77.55
N LYS A 2 -25.52 13.66 76.59
CA LYS A 2 -25.25 14.08 75.20
C LYS A 2 -24.23 15.24 75.14
N ILE A 3 -23.08 15.23 74.47
CA ILE A 3 -22.24 14.33 73.62
C ILE A 3 -20.86 15.05 73.66
N LYS A 4 -19.77 14.58 74.29
CA LYS A 4 -18.70 13.63 73.84
C LYS A 4 -18.06 14.03 72.48
N ILE A 5 -16.75 14.21 72.25
CA ILE A 5 -15.49 13.77 72.90
C ILE A 5 -14.33 14.65 72.37
N SER A 6 -13.42 15.07 73.24
CA SER A 6 -12.04 15.48 72.92
C SER A 6 -11.11 14.26 72.87
N ILE A 7 -10.11 14.20 71.97
CA ILE A 7 -8.87 13.45 72.24
C ILE A 7 -7.64 14.23 71.79
N THR A 8 -6.83 14.54 72.81
CA THR A 8 -5.45 15.02 72.83
C THR A 8 -4.46 13.87 72.64
N VAL A 9 -3.21 14.15 72.21
CA VAL A 9 -1.90 13.60 72.67
C VAL A 9 -0.87 13.89 71.55
N ILE A 10 0.07 14.86 71.66
CA ILE A 10 1.29 14.97 72.49
C ILE A 10 2.39 13.94 72.09
N LEU A 11 3.49 14.39 71.45
CA LEU A 11 4.86 14.53 72.00
C LEU A 11 6.03 14.33 71.00
N LEU A 12 7.06 15.21 71.10
CA LEU A 12 8.53 15.05 70.89
C LEU A 12 9.06 14.60 69.49
N CYS A 13 10.28 14.91 69.01
CA CYS A 13 11.25 16.01 69.05
C CYS A 13 12.43 15.59 68.12
N ILE A 14 13.07 16.57 67.48
CA ILE A 14 14.50 16.63 67.08
C ILE A 14 15.01 15.74 65.92
N GLY A 15 15.45 16.43 64.86
CA GLY A 15 16.81 16.28 64.31
C GLY A 15 16.96 15.66 62.92
N MET A 16 17.26 16.48 61.90
CA MET A 16 18.49 16.34 61.09
C MET A 16 18.63 17.44 60.03
N VAL A 17 19.72 18.20 60.21
CA VAL A 17 20.71 18.71 59.25
C VAL A 17 20.34 18.85 57.76
N ILE A 18 20.58 20.08 57.30
CA ILE A 18 20.65 20.63 55.94
C ILE A 18 21.40 19.72 54.95
N ASN A 19 20.88 19.59 53.72
CA ASN A 19 21.77 19.51 52.56
C ASN A 19 21.10 20.09 51.30
N GLY A 20 21.53 21.29 50.90
CA GLY A 20 21.28 21.79 49.56
C GLY A 20 21.99 20.91 48.56
N GLN A 21 21.23 20.20 47.72
CA GLN A 21 21.76 19.62 46.49
C GLN A 21 21.29 20.47 45.32
N ASN A 22 22.11 21.47 45.00
CA ASN A 22 22.25 22.01 43.66
C ASN A 22 22.84 20.90 42.78
N LYS A 23 22.05 19.85 42.48
CA LYS A 23 22.42 18.85 41.50
C LYS A 23 22.19 19.48 40.13
N LYS A 24 23.26 19.79 39.40
CA LYS A 24 23.22 19.82 37.93
C LYS A 24 22.61 18.49 37.49
N GLN A 25 21.30 18.47 37.24
CA GLN A 25 20.66 17.32 36.63
C GLN A 25 21.33 17.13 35.26
N THR A 26 21.99 16.00 35.08
CA THR A 26 22.37 15.53 33.75
C THR A 26 21.14 15.62 32.85
N PRO A 27 21.27 16.16 31.61
CA PRO A 27 20.15 16.23 30.68
C PRO A 27 19.53 14.84 30.54
N LEU A 28 18.22 14.77 30.78
CA LEU A 28 17.48 13.54 30.68
C LEU A 28 17.56 12.97 29.25
N GLU A 29 18.09 11.76 29.11
CA GLU A 29 18.16 11.03 27.84
C GLU A 29 17.26 9.78 27.85
N GLY A 30 16.60 9.53 26.73
CA GLY A 30 15.73 8.38 26.54
C GLY A 30 14.59 8.64 25.56
N SER A 31 13.62 7.72 25.57
CA SER A 31 12.41 7.84 24.79
C SER A 31 11.17 7.71 25.68
N TRP A 32 10.13 8.45 25.36
CA TRP A 32 8.82 8.38 26.01
C TRP A 32 7.76 8.17 24.95
N MET A 33 6.75 7.36 25.26
CA MET A 33 5.65 7.10 24.35
C MET A 33 4.33 7.11 25.09
N GLY A 34 3.31 7.66 24.44
CA GLY A 34 1.92 7.56 24.85
C GLY A 34 1.05 7.20 23.65
N LYS A 35 -0.15 6.73 23.97
CA LYS A 35 -1.19 6.46 22.97
C LYS A 35 -2.32 7.45 23.15
N THR A 36 -2.81 7.99 22.05
CA THR A 36 -3.95 8.91 22.03
C THR A 36 -4.78 8.63 20.78
N ASN A 37 -5.99 9.19 20.73
CA ASN A 37 -6.78 9.22 19.51
C ASN A 37 -6.85 10.65 18.99
N THR A 38 -6.81 10.84 17.67
CA THR A 38 -6.91 12.17 17.06
C THR A 38 -8.37 12.56 16.91
N LYS A 39 -8.94 13.29 17.86
CA LYS A 39 -10.34 13.76 17.71
C LYS A 39 -10.48 14.91 16.69
N ASP A 40 -9.39 15.60 16.39
CA ASP A 40 -9.36 16.84 15.61
C ASP A 40 -8.65 16.69 14.24
N LEU A 41 -8.11 15.51 13.95
CA LEU A 41 -7.97 15.08 12.56
C LEU A 41 -9.35 14.61 12.13
N SER A 42 -9.65 14.61 10.83
CA SER A 42 -10.99 14.35 10.31
C SER A 42 -11.70 13.14 10.92
N MET A 43 -10.96 12.21 11.56
CA MET A 43 -11.46 11.04 12.30
C MET A 43 -10.62 10.62 13.51
N SER A 44 -11.25 9.89 14.44
CA SER A 44 -10.65 9.38 15.68
C SER A 44 -9.67 8.23 15.46
N GLU A 45 -8.44 8.53 15.04
CA GLU A 45 -7.41 7.52 14.76
C GLU A 45 -6.47 7.28 15.93
N LEU A 46 -6.08 6.02 16.18
CA LEU A 46 -5.04 5.68 17.16
C LEU A 46 -3.68 6.21 16.72
N VAL A 47 -3.04 6.97 17.59
CA VAL A 47 -1.70 7.51 17.42
C VAL A 47 -0.80 7.03 18.56
N LEU A 48 0.34 6.45 18.20
CA LEU A 48 1.47 6.26 19.11
C LEU A 48 2.39 7.46 18.96
N PHE A 49 2.36 8.34 19.96
CA PHE A 49 3.18 9.53 19.99
C PHE A 49 4.45 9.26 20.79
N ARG A 50 5.61 9.42 20.16
CA ARG A 50 6.91 9.15 20.75
C ARG A 50 7.80 10.38 20.73
N ILE A 51 8.48 10.65 21.84
CA ILE A 51 9.50 11.67 21.98
C ILE A 51 10.84 11.00 22.27
N GLU A 52 11.90 11.45 21.62
CA GLU A 52 13.28 11.08 21.90
C GLU A 52 14.08 12.29 22.35
N LEU A 53 14.69 12.20 23.54
CA LEU A 53 15.60 13.20 24.09
C LEU A 53 17.02 12.66 24.09
N LYS A 54 17.92 13.41 23.47
CA LYS A 54 19.38 13.22 23.51
C LYS A 54 20.04 14.53 23.90
N LYS A 55 21.30 14.50 24.38
CA LYS A 55 22.07 15.63 24.92
C LYS A 55 21.78 17.01 24.30
N ASN A 56 21.73 17.09 22.97
CA ASN A 56 21.53 18.34 22.22
C ASN A 56 20.36 18.28 21.21
N SER A 57 19.47 17.28 21.29
CA SER A 57 18.37 17.15 20.32
C SER A 57 17.12 16.57 20.94
N ILE A 58 15.99 17.15 20.59
CA ILE A 58 14.66 16.58 20.81
C ILE A 58 14.06 16.23 19.45
N LYS A 59 13.56 15.00 19.33
CA LYS A 59 12.80 14.55 18.17
C LYS A 59 11.47 14.00 18.63
N GLY A 60 10.47 14.11 17.77
CA GLY A 60 9.17 13.52 18.02
C GLY A 60 8.66 12.85 16.76
N TYR A 61 7.90 11.79 16.99
CA TYR A 61 7.41 10.89 15.96
C TYR A 61 5.96 10.54 16.28
N MET A 62 5.15 10.41 15.23
CA MET A 62 3.84 9.78 15.30
C MET A 62 3.87 8.50 14.48
N ASP A 63 3.42 7.42 15.10
CA ASP A 63 3.05 6.22 14.38
C ASP A 63 1.53 6.11 14.39
N PHE A 64 0.95 5.75 13.24
CA PHE A 64 -0.48 5.54 13.07
C PHE A 64 -0.67 4.06 12.75
N PRO A 65 -0.88 3.19 13.77
CA PRO A 65 -0.92 1.74 13.56
C PRO A 65 -1.97 1.31 12.55
N ASP A 66 -3.14 1.94 12.59
CA ASP A 66 -4.29 1.60 11.72
C ASP A 66 -4.01 1.97 10.26
N LYS A 67 -3.34 3.10 10.04
CA LYS A 67 -2.87 3.54 8.71
C LYS A 67 -1.55 2.90 8.29
N ARG A 68 -0.91 2.13 9.16
CA ARG A 68 0.41 1.54 8.91
C ARG A 68 1.43 2.60 8.49
N LEU A 69 1.39 3.77 9.14
CA LEU A 69 2.39 4.82 8.98
C LEU A 69 3.30 4.83 10.20
N LYS A 70 4.60 5.00 9.95
CA LYS A 70 5.63 4.97 10.98
C LYS A 70 6.58 6.15 10.82
N ASP A 71 7.11 6.62 11.95
CA ASP A 71 8.14 7.63 12.03
C ASP A 71 7.72 8.95 11.34
N ILE A 72 6.41 9.27 11.34
CA ILE A 72 5.94 10.55 10.82
C ILE A 72 6.54 11.66 11.67
N SER A 73 7.39 12.46 11.04
CA SER A 73 8.11 13.55 11.72
C SER A 73 7.15 14.70 12.01
N LEU A 74 7.48 15.45 13.07
CA LEU A 74 6.73 16.62 13.48
C LEU A 74 7.39 17.87 12.91
N ASP A 75 6.60 18.92 12.68
CA ASP A 75 7.10 20.20 12.16
C ASP A 75 8.17 20.78 13.08
N LYS A 76 7.94 20.71 14.39
CA LYS A 76 8.85 21.28 15.38
C LYS A 76 8.73 20.60 16.74
N MET A 77 9.87 20.40 17.38
CA MET A 77 9.98 19.98 18.77
C MET A 77 10.93 20.90 19.52
N TRP A 78 10.57 21.32 20.72
CA TRP A 78 11.46 22.08 21.58
C TRP A 78 11.15 21.87 23.06
N ARG A 79 12.12 22.27 23.89
CA ARG A 79 12.06 22.15 25.34
C ARG A 79 12.36 23.49 25.99
N VAL A 80 11.61 23.84 27.03
CA VAL A 80 11.88 24.99 27.90
C VAL A 80 11.81 24.51 29.35
N LYS A 81 12.96 24.50 30.05
CA LYS A 81 13.09 23.87 31.38
C LYS A 81 12.55 22.44 31.34
N ASP A 82 11.51 22.12 32.09
CA ASP A 82 10.92 20.77 32.13
C ASP A 82 9.69 20.62 31.24
N SER A 83 9.34 21.67 30.48
CA SER A 83 8.23 21.64 29.53
C SER A 83 8.71 21.21 28.14
N VAL A 84 7.95 20.33 27.52
CA VAL A 84 8.16 19.80 26.17
C VAL A 84 6.98 20.20 25.29
N PHE A 85 7.29 20.64 24.08
CA PHE A 85 6.32 21.11 23.11
C PHE A 85 6.53 20.43 21.76
N ALA A 86 5.42 20.09 21.12
CA ALA A 86 5.38 19.54 19.78
C ALA A 86 4.44 20.36 18.90
N ASP A 87 4.88 20.65 17.69
CA ASP A 87 4.09 21.26 16.64
C ASP A 87 4.05 20.33 15.44
N ALA A 88 2.84 20.13 14.91
CA ALA A 88 2.58 19.39 13.68
C ALA A 88 1.48 20.07 12.84
N ARG A 89 1.19 21.35 13.10
CA ARG A 89 0.05 22.05 12.49
C ARG A 89 0.20 22.18 10.98
N ASN A 90 1.40 22.47 10.47
CA ASN A 90 1.64 22.54 9.03
C ASN A 90 1.52 21.16 8.40
N SER A 91 2.13 20.15 9.02
CA SER A 91 2.06 18.76 8.55
C SER A 91 0.65 18.18 8.57
N LEU A 92 -0.24 18.70 9.42
CA LEU A 92 -1.62 18.23 9.58
C LEU A 92 -2.67 19.16 8.95
N GLY A 93 -2.25 20.24 8.27
CA GLY A 93 -3.16 21.20 7.66
C GLY A 93 -4.01 22.00 8.65
N TRP A 94 -3.57 22.10 9.91
CA TRP A 94 -4.24 22.91 10.93
C TRP A 94 -3.88 24.39 10.79
N PRO A 95 -4.80 25.33 11.08
CA PRO A 95 -4.49 26.76 11.05
C PRO A 95 -3.44 27.11 12.11
N GLU A 96 -2.66 28.17 11.90
CA GLU A 96 -1.65 28.63 12.89
C GLU A 96 -2.25 28.99 14.26
N THR A 97 -3.55 29.29 14.31
CA THR A 97 -4.32 29.56 15.52
C THR A 97 -4.69 28.29 16.30
N ALA A 98 -4.54 27.10 15.71
CA ALA A 98 -4.79 25.83 16.38
C ALA A 98 -3.79 25.60 17.52
N PRO A 99 -4.18 24.85 18.57
CA PRO A 99 -3.28 24.48 19.64
C PRO A 99 -2.12 23.62 19.12
N LEU A 100 -1.01 23.65 19.86
CA LEU A 100 0.08 22.70 19.66
C LEU A 100 -0.42 21.27 19.84
N ILE A 101 0.13 20.35 19.05
CA ILE A 101 -0.30 18.95 19.08
C ILE A 101 0.02 18.29 20.41
N PHE A 102 1.12 18.70 21.07
CA PHE A 102 1.41 18.26 22.42
C PHE A 102 2.09 19.35 23.24
N LYS A 103 1.64 19.50 24.49
CA LYS A 103 2.30 20.29 25.53
C LYS A 103 2.35 19.44 26.80
N GLY A 104 3.55 19.14 27.29
CA GLY A 104 3.74 18.31 28.48
C GLY A 104 4.83 18.82 29.40
N VAL A 105 4.85 18.30 30.63
CA VAL A 105 5.85 18.57 31.65
C VAL A 105 6.48 17.25 32.08
N ILE A 106 7.81 17.20 32.08
CA ILE A 106 8.58 16.07 32.59
C ILE A 106 8.41 16.05 34.11
N MET A 107 7.88 14.94 34.64
CA MET A 107 7.66 14.80 36.08
C MET A 107 8.96 14.45 36.83
N PRO A 108 9.10 14.84 38.10
CA PRO A 108 10.25 14.47 38.93
C PRO A 108 10.49 12.96 38.96
N GLY A 109 11.76 12.55 38.84
CA GLY A 109 12.14 11.14 38.73
C GLY A 109 12.06 10.58 37.30
N ASP A 110 11.71 11.42 36.32
CA ASP A 110 11.87 11.18 34.88
C ASP A 110 11.09 10.00 34.30
N SER A 111 10.17 9.44 35.07
CA SER A 111 9.39 8.26 34.69
C SER A 111 8.39 8.57 33.59
N VAL A 112 7.82 9.78 33.60
CA VAL A 112 6.67 10.15 32.75
C VAL A 112 6.71 11.62 32.33
N ILE A 113 6.10 11.90 31.18
CA ILE A 113 5.76 13.25 30.72
C ILE A 113 4.24 13.35 30.76
N ASP A 114 3.71 14.16 31.69
CA ASP A 114 2.27 14.39 31.79
C ASP A 114 1.94 15.66 30.98
N GLY A 115 1.00 15.53 30.04
CA GLY A 115 0.68 16.59 29.12
C GLY A 115 -0.70 16.51 28.55
N VAL A 116 -0.91 17.36 27.54
CA VAL A 116 -2.16 17.51 26.84
C VAL A 116 -1.89 17.45 25.35
N TRP A 117 -2.65 16.60 24.67
CA TRP A 117 -2.74 16.46 23.23
C TRP A 117 -3.82 17.38 22.66
N GLY A 118 -3.53 18.06 21.54
CA GLY A 118 -4.53 18.89 20.83
C GLY A 118 -5.15 20.00 21.69
N GLY A 119 -4.45 20.44 22.76
CA GLY A 119 -4.91 21.49 23.66
C GLY A 119 -5.88 21.08 24.79
N ASN A 120 -6.60 19.96 24.68
CA ASN A 120 -7.58 19.55 25.71
C ASN A 120 -7.56 18.07 26.13
N THR A 121 -6.90 17.18 25.38
CA THR A 121 -6.96 15.73 25.63
C THR A 121 -5.80 15.31 26.51
N PRO A 122 -6.01 14.82 27.74
CA PRO A 122 -4.90 14.37 28.59
C PRO A 122 -4.10 13.26 27.91
N LEU A 123 -2.77 13.42 27.85
CA LEU A 123 -1.87 12.43 27.28
C LEU A 123 -0.64 12.27 28.18
N LYS A 124 -0.44 11.05 28.64
CA LYS A 124 0.70 10.64 29.46
C LYS A 124 1.68 9.84 28.62
N LEU A 125 2.94 10.25 28.62
CA LEU A 125 4.03 9.53 27.96
C LEU A 125 4.86 8.83 29.01
N SER A 126 5.03 7.52 28.88
CA SER A 126 5.85 6.71 29.78
C SER A 126 7.18 6.40 29.12
N ARG A 127 8.25 6.29 29.93
CA ARG A 127 9.57 5.89 29.44
C ARG A 127 9.47 4.55 28.71
N THR A 128 10.09 4.45 27.55
CA THR A 128 10.04 3.25 26.72
C THR A 128 11.30 3.05 25.90
N ASN A 129 11.58 1.80 25.60
CA ASN A 129 12.52 1.31 24.61
C ASN A 129 11.78 0.62 23.45
N TYR A 130 10.44 0.66 23.48
CA TYR A 130 9.60 0.25 22.37
C TYR A 130 9.77 1.22 21.20
N VAL A 131 10.10 0.65 20.04
CA VAL A 131 10.01 1.32 18.75
C VAL A 131 8.91 0.59 18.02
N PHE A 132 7.86 1.29 17.61
CA PHE A 132 6.83 0.71 16.76
C PHE A 132 7.53 0.08 15.56
N LYS A 133 7.34 -1.21 15.33
CA LYS A 133 7.80 -1.81 14.08
C LYS A 133 6.59 -1.82 13.18
N LEU A 134 6.66 -1.03 12.11
CA LEU A 134 5.72 -1.16 11.03
C LEU A 134 5.75 -2.63 10.60
N LYS A 135 4.60 -3.30 10.55
CA LYS A 135 4.53 -4.67 10.04
C LYS A 135 4.70 -4.64 8.51
N THR A 136 5.87 -4.23 8.04
CA THR A 136 6.38 -4.50 6.70
C THR A 136 6.86 -5.95 6.70
N ASN A 137 6.34 -6.78 5.79
CA ASN A 137 6.50 -8.24 5.81
C ASN A 137 6.10 -8.85 7.17
N THR A 138 4.79 -9.10 7.37
CA THR A 138 4.42 -10.23 8.23
C THR A 138 5.09 -11.43 7.59
N ASN A 139 6.20 -11.85 8.19
CA ASN A 139 6.96 -13.04 7.86
C ASN A 139 5.97 -14.12 7.38
N PRO A 140 5.86 -14.38 6.06
CA PRO A 140 4.79 -15.21 5.52
C PRO A 140 5.10 -16.68 5.78
N GLN A 141 5.63 -17.00 6.97
CA GLN A 141 6.04 -18.33 7.34
C GLN A 141 4.81 -19.17 7.61
N VAL A 142 4.71 -20.24 6.84
CA VAL A 142 3.73 -21.30 7.05
C VAL A 142 4.48 -22.54 7.50
N ALA A 143 3.98 -23.21 8.54
CA ALA A 143 4.60 -24.43 9.05
C ALA A 143 4.68 -25.50 7.94
N GLY A 144 5.83 -26.18 7.83
CA GLY A 144 6.09 -27.14 6.75
C GLY A 144 6.52 -26.51 5.42
N TYR A 145 6.71 -25.19 5.36
CA TYR A 145 7.22 -24.49 4.19
C TYR A 145 8.48 -23.69 4.50
N LYS A 146 9.53 -23.92 3.70
CA LYS A 146 10.79 -23.22 3.74
C LYS A 146 10.79 -22.10 2.70
N ILE A 147 10.92 -20.85 3.16
CA ILE A 147 11.14 -19.71 2.26
C ILE A 147 12.54 -19.83 1.64
N ILE A 148 12.61 -19.91 0.31
CA ILE A 148 13.86 -19.92 -0.46
C ILE A 148 14.26 -18.51 -0.83
N LYS A 149 13.27 -17.68 -1.19
CA LYS A 149 13.46 -16.29 -1.57
C LYS A 149 12.28 -15.47 -1.09
N LEU A 150 12.56 -14.31 -0.50
CA LEU A 150 11.57 -13.30 -0.19
C LEU A 150 12.14 -11.93 -0.53
N ILE A 151 11.47 -11.24 -1.45
CA ILE A 151 11.84 -9.90 -1.91
C ILE A 151 11.27 -8.89 -0.91
N GLU A 152 12.06 -7.89 -0.57
CA GLU A 152 11.61 -6.80 0.29
C GLU A 152 10.45 -6.05 -0.38
N SER A 153 9.39 -5.80 0.38
CA SER A 153 8.21 -5.09 -0.12
C SER A 153 7.61 -4.23 0.99
N THR A 154 6.81 -3.26 0.57
CA THR A 154 5.94 -2.47 1.44
C THR A 154 4.90 -3.34 2.17
N PRO A 155 4.22 -2.81 3.20
CA PRO A 155 3.16 -3.54 3.86
C PRO A 155 2.03 -3.97 2.91
N PHE A 156 1.28 -4.97 3.36
CA PHE A 156 0.02 -5.39 2.75
C PHE A 156 -1.00 -4.23 2.70
N LYS A 157 -1.86 -4.22 1.68
CA LYS A 157 -2.97 -3.27 1.49
C LYS A 157 -4.28 -4.04 1.27
N ASP A 158 -5.40 -3.48 1.71
CA ASP A 158 -6.73 -4.08 1.58
C ASP A 158 -7.58 -3.25 0.62
N GLN A 159 -8.07 -3.86 -0.46
CA GLN A 159 -8.92 -3.22 -1.46
C GLN A 159 -10.37 -3.04 -0.99
N GLN A 160 -10.74 -3.70 0.11
CA GLN A 160 -12.06 -3.62 0.73
C GLN A 160 -13.18 -3.97 -0.27
N ALA A 161 -14.28 -3.22 -0.31
CA ALA A 161 -15.40 -3.50 -1.20
C ALA A 161 -15.21 -2.81 -2.57
N THR A 162 -14.15 -3.21 -3.30
CA THR A 162 -13.81 -2.71 -4.64
C THR A 162 -13.32 -3.84 -5.55
N GLY A 163 -13.47 -3.67 -6.86
CA GLY A 163 -12.89 -4.51 -7.91
C GLY A 163 -11.52 -4.02 -8.41
N ASP A 164 -10.76 -3.29 -7.58
CA ASP A 164 -9.53 -2.60 -7.99
C ASP A 164 -8.24 -3.40 -7.77
N CYS A 165 -8.30 -4.74 -7.68
CA CYS A 165 -7.13 -5.59 -7.40
C CYS A 165 -5.93 -5.31 -8.32
N TRP A 166 -6.19 -5.06 -9.61
CA TRP A 166 -5.21 -4.61 -10.61
C TRP A 166 -4.41 -3.37 -10.16
N SER A 167 -5.08 -2.41 -9.52
CA SER A 167 -4.44 -1.20 -9.01
C SER A 167 -3.59 -1.50 -7.79
N PHE A 168 -4.11 -2.31 -6.85
CA PHE A 168 -3.41 -2.67 -5.62
C PHE A 168 -2.17 -3.53 -5.89
N ALA A 169 -2.30 -4.55 -6.73
CA ALA A 169 -1.21 -5.45 -7.12
C ALA A 169 -0.09 -4.67 -7.83
N THR A 170 -0.45 -3.85 -8.82
CA THR A 170 0.56 -3.09 -9.59
C THR A 170 1.19 -1.98 -8.77
N THR A 171 0.43 -1.33 -7.88
CA THR A 171 1.01 -0.35 -6.93
C THR A 171 2.03 -1.02 -6.01
N SER A 172 1.70 -2.20 -5.46
CA SER A 172 2.61 -3.01 -4.65
C SER A 172 3.88 -3.40 -5.43
N PHE A 173 3.74 -3.71 -6.72
CA PHE A 173 4.85 -3.99 -7.62
C PHE A 173 5.75 -2.75 -7.84
N ILE A 174 5.17 -1.59 -8.15
CA ILE A 174 5.91 -0.33 -8.33
C ILE A 174 6.74 0.02 -7.09
N GLU A 175 6.16 -0.13 -5.91
CA GLU A 175 6.84 0.13 -4.64
C GLU A 175 8.01 -0.83 -4.42
N THR A 176 7.82 -2.12 -4.68
CA THR A 176 8.90 -3.12 -4.58
C THR A 176 10.01 -2.87 -5.60
N GLU A 177 9.68 -2.46 -6.82
CA GLU A 177 10.69 -2.10 -7.81
C GLU A 177 11.47 -0.84 -7.42
N ALA A 178 10.82 0.15 -6.81
CA ALA A 178 11.51 1.31 -6.25
C ALA A 178 12.50 0.91 -5.15
N ILE A 179 12.10 0.01 -4.24
CA ILE A 179 12.98 -0.55 -3.20
C ILE A 179 14.17 -1.28 -3.85
N ARG A 180 13.91 -2.10 -4.88
CA ARG A 180 14.97 -2.81 -5.63
C ARG A 180 15.97 -1.83 -6.27
N LEU A 181 15.51 -0.66 -6.72
CA LEU A 181 16.35 0.42 -7.25
C LEU A 181 17.04 1.26 -6.15
N GLY A 182 16.94 0.85 -4.88
CA GLY A 182 17.60 1.51 -3.76
C GLY A 182 16.86 2.72 -3.21
N LYS A 183 15.58 2.92 -3.57
CA LYS A 183 14.75 3.96 -2.97
C LYS A 183 14.29 3.55 -1.56
N LYS A 184 14.01 4.56 -0.73
CA LYS A 184 13.38 4.31 0.57
C LYS A 184 11.97 3.73 0.33
N PRO A 185 11.51 2.75 1.14
CA PRO A 185 10.15 2.26 1.06
C PRO A 185 9.12 3.39 1.23
N VAL A 186 8.18 3.48 0.29
CA VAL A 186 7.06 4.43 0.31
C VAL A 186 5.78 3.64 0.06
N VAL A 187 4.75 3.89 0.87
CA VAL A 187 3.41 3.34 0.63
C VAL A 187 2.64 4.33 -0.24
N LEU A 188 2.44 3.98 -1.50
CA LEU A 188 1.63 4.68 -2.49
C LEU A 188 0.16 4.30 -2.33
N THR A 189 -0.71 5.22 -2.75
CA THR A 189 -2.14 4.94 -2.82
C THR A 189 -2.54 4.32 -4.16
N PRO A 190 -3.20 3.15 -4.17
CA PRO A 190 -3.75 2.57 -5.40
C PRO A 190 -4.86 3.44 -6.01
N MET A 191 -5.58 4.20 -5.20
CA MET A 191 -6.70 5.02 -5.64
C MET A 191 -6.30 6.14 -6.60
N PHE A 192 -5.03 6.57 -6.56
CA PHE A 192 -4.51 7.57 -7.49
C PHE A 192 -4.56 7.07 -8.95
N PHE A 193 -4.34 5.79 -9.18
CA PHE A 193 -4.32 5.19 -10.53
C PHE A 193 -5.71 4.80 -11.04
N VAL A 194 -6.69 4.60 -10.15
CA VAL A 194 -8.08 4.26 -10.49
C VAL A 194 -8.74 5.38 -11.29
N ARG A 195 -8.65 6.63 -10.80
CA ARG A 195 -9.27 7.81 -11.43
C ARG A 195 -8.91 7.97 -12.93
N PRO A 196 -7.63 8.13 -13.33
CA PRO A 196 -7.30 8.34 -14.74
C PRO A 196 -7.63 7.11 -15.60
N THR A 197 -7.57 5.91 -15.02
CA THR A 197 -7.93 4.67 -15.71
C THR A 197 -9.41 4.64 -16.06
N TYR A 198 -10.29 4.89 -15.09
CA TYR A 198 -11.75 4.87 -15.32
C TYR A 198 -12.19 5.94 -16.33
N ILE A 199 -11.57 7.13 -16.29
CA ILE A 199 -11.81 8.17 -17.30
C ILE A 199 -11.38 7.70 -18.70
N ASN A 200 -10.21 7.06 -18.83
CA ASN A 200 -9.73 6.55 -20.10
C ASN A 200 -10.57 5.38 -20.64
N LYS A 201 -11.06 4.49 -19.76
CA LYS A 201 -12.01 3.44 -20.11
C LYS A 201 -13.33 4.01 -20.60
N ALA A 202 -13.83 5.05 -19.93
CA ALA A 202 -15.07 5.73 -20.29
C ALA A 202 -14.97 6.28 -21.71
N GLU A 203 -13.87 6.99 -21.98
CA GLU A 203 -13.57 7.52 -23.31
C GLU A 203 -13.50 6.40 -24.37
N ASN A 204 -12.79 5.31 -24.08
CA ASN A 204 -12.68 4.17 -25.00
C ASN A 204 -14.04 3.49 -25.25
N TYR A 205 -14.88 3.36 -24.22
CA TYR A 205 -16.25 2.85 -24.31
C TYR A 205 -17.09 3.73 -25.22
N ILE A 206 -17.10 5.05 -24.99
CA ILE A 206 -17.86 6.03 -25.78
C ILE A 206 -17.40 6.02 -27.23
N ARG A 207 -16.08 6.08 -27.49
CA ARG A 207 -15.51 6.07 -28.84
C ARG A 207 -15.79 4.79 -29.61
N ARG A 208 -15.97 3.67 -28.91
CA ARG A 208 -16.31 2.36 -29.51
C ARG A 208 -17.81 2.05 -29.45
N ASN A 209 -18.67 3.06 -29.29
CA ASN A 209 -20.12 2.92 -29.25
C ASN A 209 -20.59 1.84 -28.24
N GLY A 210 -19.89 1.75 -27.12
CA GLY A 210 -20.13 0.79 -26.04
C GLY A 210 -19.75 -0.66 -26.32
N SER A 211 -18.91 -0.91 -27.33
CA SER A 211 -18.34 -2.24 -27.62
C SER A 211 -17.02 -2.52 -26.90
N SER A 212 -16.56 -1.61 -26.02
CA SER A 212 -15.45 -1.87 -25.11
C SER A 212 -15.97 -2.35 -23.77
N PHE A 213 -15.15 -3.08 -23.02
CA PHE A 213 -15.38 -3.33 -21.61
C PHE A 213 -15.39 -2.02 -20.81
N PHE A 214 -16.34 -1.88 -19.87
CA PHE A 214 -16.40 -0.82 -18.87
C PHE A 214 -16.94 -1.40 -17.56
N GLY A 215 -16.07 -1.48 -16.56
CA GLY A 215 -16.31 -2.05 -15.24
C GLY A 215 -15.11 -1.78 -14.34
N GLU A 216 -15.12 -2.36 -13.14
CA GLU A 216 -14.11 -2.08 -12.10
C GLU A 216 -12.74 -2.69 -12.42
N GLY A 217 -12.75 -3.95 -12.86
CA GLY A 217 -11.52 -4.71 -13.14
C GLY A 217 -10.71 -4.14 -14.29
N ASP A 218 -9.40 -4.29 -14.24
CA ASP A 218 -8.46 -3.82 -15.26
C ASP A 218 -7.17 -4.66 -15.16
N LEU A 219 -6.12 -4.24 -15.86
CA LEU A 219 -4.83 -4.93 -15.86
C LEU A 219 -3.69 -3.98 -15.49
N THR A 220 -2.53 -4.57 -15.25
CA THR A 220 -1.27 -3.91 -14.87
C THR A 220 -0.90 -2.71 -15.73
N PHE A 221 -1.14 -2.77 -17.05
CA PHE A 221 -0.80 -1.70 -17.98
C PHE A 221 -1.47 -0.36 -17.62
N SER A 222 -2.65 -0.38 -16.99
CA SER A 222 -3.40 0.83 -16.68
C SER A 222 -2.72 1.65 -15.60
N VAL A 223 -2.21 0.99 -14.56
CA VAL A 223 -1.40 1.64 -13.51
C VAL A 223 -0.08 2.15 -14.09
N MET A 224 0.61 1.34 -14.91
CA MET A 224 1.89 1.76 -15.49
C MET A 224 1.75 2.97 -16.42
N LYS A 225 0.65 3.02 -17.19
CA LYS A 225 0.29 4.20 -17.99
C LYS A 225 -0.03 5.40 -17.12
N ALA A 226 -0.87 5.23 -16.10
CA ALA A 226 -1.24 6.31 -15.19
C ALA A 226 -0.02 6.86 -14.42
N TYR A 227 0.90 5.99 -13.99
CA TYR A 227 2.16 6.39 -13.37
C TYR A 227 3.02 7.22 -14.32
N LYS A 228 3.13 6.80 -15.59
CA LYS A 228 3.89 7.52 -16.61
C LYS A 228 3.33 8.92 -16.88
N GLU A 229 2.00 9.03 -16.93
CA GLU A 229 1.30 10.27 -17.30
C GLU A 229 1.11 11.25 -16.13
N PHE A 230 0.85 10.74 -14.92
CA PHE A 230 0.41 11.54 -13.78
C PHE A 230 1.30 11.42 -12.54
N GLY A 231 2.27 10.50 -12.53
CA GLY A 231 3.17 10.29 -11.41
C GLY A 231 2.60 9.39 -10.31
N ALA A 232 2.83 9.75 -9.05
CA ALA A 232 2.43 8.94 -7.90
C ALA A 232 2.30 9.81 -6.66
N ILE A 233 1.52 9.35 -5.68
CA ILE A 233 1.29 10.07 -4.43
C ILE A 233 1.24 9.07 -3.27
N PRO A 234 1.83 9.40 -2.10
CA PRO A 234 1.81 8.50 -0.95
C PRO A 234 0.42 8.44 -0.31
N GLU A 235 0.08 7.27 0.22
CA GLU A 235 -1.18 6.99 0.93
C GLU A 235 -1.41 7.95 2.11
N SER A 236 -0.33 8.40 2.76
CA SER A 236 -0.39 9.37 3.86
C SER A 236 -0.88 10.75 3.45
N VAL A 237 -0.84 11.09 2.16
CA VAL A 237 -1.25 12.40 1.63
C VAL A 237 -2.63 12.31 0.99
N TYR A 238 -2.91 11.23 0.28
CA TYR A 238 -4.19 10.98 -0.37
C TYR A 238 -4.47 9.48 -0.29
N SER A 239 -5.54 9.10 0.39
CA SER A 239 -5.99 7.71 0.50
C SER A 239 -7.08 7.34 -0.50
N GLY A 240 -7.69 8.34 -1.17
CA GLY A 240 -8.90 8.14 -1.94
C GLY A 240 -10.16 7.93 -1.08
N LYS A 241 -10.12 8.32 0.20
CA LYS A 241 -11.28 8.32 1.11
C LYS A 241 -11.59 9.76 1.50
N LEU A 242 -12.89 10.09 1.54
CA LEU A 242 -13.35 11.38 2.07
C LEU A 242 -13.17 11.50 3.58
N ASP A 243 -13.17 10.36 4.26
CA ASP A 243 -13.25 10.21 5.71
C ASP A 243 -12.49 8.91 6.06
N SER A 244 -11.51 8.97 6.95
CA SER A 244 -10.49 7.91 7.13
C SER A 244 -10.95 6.58 7.77
N ASP A 245 -12.15 6.51 8.32
CA ASP A 245 -12.80 5.37 8.98
C ASP A 245 -13.79 4.74 8.00
N THR A 246 -14.08 5.40 6.87
CA THR A 246 -14.80 4.71 5.80
C THR A 246 -13.91 3.62 5.21
N LYS A 247 -14.57 2.54 4.80
CA LYS A 247 -13.97 1.60 3.87
C LYS A 247 -14.12 2.14 2.45
N HIS A 248 -13.25 1.71 1.54
CA HIS A 248 -13.57 1.77 0.12
C HIS A 248 -14.78 0.87 -0.13
N ASP A 249 -15.82 1.48 -0.66
CA ASP A 249 -17.05 0.87 -1.13
C ASP A 249 -17.48 1.65 -2.35
N HIS A 250 -17.27 1.08 -3.52
CA HIS A 250 -17.35 1.80 -4.79
C HIS A 250 -18.60 1.48 -5.60
N ALA A 251 -19.50 0.63 -5.08
CA ALA A 251 -20.67 0.17 -5.81
C ALA A 251 -21.50 1.32 -6.41
N ASP A 252 -21.81 2.34 -5.60
CA ASP A 252 -22.59 3.51 -6.06
C ASP A 252 -21.82 4.35 -7.09
N MET A 253 -20.51 4.53 -6.89
CA MET A 253 -19.65 5.21 -7.85
C MET A 253 -19.65 4.49 -9.19
N ASN A 254 -19.48 3.17 -9.18
CA ASN A 254 -19.37 2.34 -10.38
C ASN A 254 -20.70 2.29 -11.14
N ASN A 255 -21.83 2.21 -10.43
CA ASN A 255 -23.16 2.34 -11.02
C ASN A 255 -23.34 3.69 -11.71
N ALA A 256 -23.00 4.79 -11.02
CA ALA A 256 -23.12 6.14 -11.59
C ALA A 256 -22.21 6.34 -12.82
N LEU A 257 -20.98 5.81 -12.79
CA LEU A 257 -20.06 5.83 -13.93
C LEU A 257 -20.62 5.03 -15.11
N LEU A 258 -21.16 3.83 -14.86
CA LEU A 258 -21.74 2.97 -15.90
C LEU A 258 -22.97 3.61 -16.55
N GLU A 259 -23.86 4.21 -15.76
CA GLU A 259 -25.01 4.95 -16.27
C GLU A 259 -24.57 6.13 -17.13
N LYS A 260 -23.54 6.87 -16.70
CA LYS A 260 -23.01 8.02 -17.43
C LYS A 260 -22.42 7.63 -18.79
N VAL A 261 -21.64 6.56 -18.88
CA VAL A 261 -21.09 6.11 -20.18
C VAL A 261 -22.17 5.55 -21.11
N LYS A 262 -23.21 4.89 -20.57
CA LYS A 262 -24.37 4.44 -21.36
C LYS A 262 -25.18 5.62 -21.89
N PHE A 263 -25.33 6.69 -21.12
CA PHE A 263 -25.94 7.94 -21.58
C PHE A 263 -25.16 8.54 -22.76
N TYR A 264 -23.82 8.66 -22.62
CA TYR A 264 -23.01 9.24 -23.69
C TYR A 264 -22.92 8.39 -24.95
N LYS A 265 -22.94 7.06 -24.82
CA LYS A 265 -23.06 6.15 -25.97
C LYS A 265 -24.25 6.49 -26.88
N ASN A 266 -25.37 6.93 -26.30
CA ASN A 266 -26.60 7.27 -27.03
C ASN A 266 -26.71 8.77 -27.35
N SER A 267 -25.69 9.57 -27.01
CA SER A 267 -25.68 11.01 -27.22
C SER A 267 -25.01 11.36 -28.56
N HIS A 268 -25.54 12.37 -29.26
CA HIS A 268 -25.04 12.83 -30.56
C HIS A 268 -25.02 14.36 -30.63
N GLY A 269 -24.24 14.92 -31.55
CA GLY A 269 -24.10 16.38 -31.71
C GLY A 269 -22.94 16.94 -30.90
N ASP A 270 -23.24 17.80 -29.92
CA ASP A 270 -22.27 18.62 -29.17
C ASP A 270 -21.43 17.85 -28.13
N LEU A 271 -21.32 16.52 -28.26
CA LEU A 271 -20.53 15.69 -27.35
C LEU A 271 -19.04 15.84 -27.67
N THR A 272 -18.26 16.34 -26.70
CA THR A 272 -16.80 16.44 -26.82
C THR A 272 -16.08 15.64 -25.72
N PRO A 273 -14.80 15.26 -25.94
CA PRO A 273 -13.99 14.61 -24.91
C PRO A 273 -13.90 15.35 -23.59
N GLU A 274 -13.86 16.67 -23.63
CA GLU A 274 -13.77 17.52 -22.46
C GLU A 274 -15.02 17.37 -21.58
N ILE A 275 -16.21 17.30 -22.20
CA ILE A 275 -17.49 17.16 -21.49
C ILE A 275 -17.56 15.83 -20.75
N TYR A 276 -17.40 14.71 -21.46
CA TYR A 276 -17.55 13.42 -20.80
C TYR A 276 -16.41 13.15 -19.82
N ARG A 277 -15.17 13.58 -20.08
CA ARG A 277 -14.07 13.42 -19.12
C ARG A 277 -14.32 14.19 -17.83
N ARG A 278 -14.83 15.43 -17.93
CA ARG A 278 -15.21 16.25 -16.76
C ARG A 278 -16.32 15.57 -15.96
N ASP A 279 -17.41 15.15 -16.60
CA ASP A 279 -18.54 14.51 -15.93
C ASP A 279 -18.13 13.20 -15.23
N MET A 280 -17.23 12.41 -15.82
CA MET A 280 -16.66 11.22 -15.17
C MET A 280 -15.79 11.59 -13.96
N ASP A 281 -14.94 12.61 -14.06
CA ASP A 281 -14.12 13.07 -12.94
C ASP A 281 -14.95 13.67 -11.79
N GLU A 282 -16.08 14.33 -12.08
CA GLU A 282 -17.01 14.81 -11.06
C GLU A 282 -17.63 13.67 -10.24
N ILE A 283 -17.98 12.54 -10.90
CA ILE A 283 -18.47 11.34 -10.20
C ILE A 283 -17.36 10.75 -9.33
N LEU A 284 -16.16 10.58 -9.89
CA LEU A 284 -15.00 10.05 -9.16
C LEU A 284 -14.63 10.91 -7.96
N THR A 285 -14.67 12.23 -8.11
CA THR A 285 -14.31 13.19 -7.05
C THR A 285 -15.27 13.15 -5.85
N LYS A 286 -16.55 12.83 -6.07
CA LYS A 286 -17.52 12.65 -4.98
C LYS A 286 -17.22 11.45 -4.09
N THR A 287 -16.50 10.44 -4.59
CA THR A 287 -16.18 9.23 -3.82
C THR A 287 -14.73 9.19 -3.38
N LEU A 288 -13.81 9.51 -4.29
CA LEU A 288 -12.37 9.40 -4.07
C LEU A 288 -11.76 10.69 -3.50
N GLY A 289 -12.51 11.80 -3.48
CA GLY A 289 -11.98 13.11 -3.10
C GLY A 289 -11.00 13.68 -4.13
N LYS A 290 -10.58 14.93 -3.95
CA LYS A 290 -9.67 15.62 -4.87
C LYS A 290 -8.21 15.28 -4.55
N VAL A 291 -7.43 14.94 -5.58
CA VAL A 291 -5.97 14.84 -5.44
C VAL A 291 -5.39 16.24 -5.26
N PRO A 292 -4.52 16.48 -4.25
CA PRO A 292 -3.90 17.79 -4.07
C PRO A 292 -2.89 18.09 -5.19
N ASP A 293 -2.92 19.34 -5.69
CA ASP A 293 -2.01 19.79 -6.76
C ASP A 293 -0.54 19.79 -6.29
N THR A 294 -0.31 20.09 -5.01
CA THR A 294 1.00 19.95 -4.34
C THR A 294 0.82 19.44 -2.92
N PHE A 295 1.85 18.80 -2.38
CA PHE A 295 1.87 18.29 -1.01
C PHE A 295 3.28 18.29 -0.43
N VAL A 296 3.38 18.20 0.90
CA VAL A 296 4.66 18.09 1.60
C VAL A 296 4.90 16.63 2.00
N TYR A 297 6.10 16.12 1.71
CA TYR A 297 6.55 14.79 2.14
C TYR A 297 8.01 14.86 2.57
N ASP A 298 8.34 14.30 3.74
CA ASP A 298 9.70 14.34 4.34
C ASP A 298 10.31 15.76 4.37
N GLY A 299 9.48 16.77 4.68
CA GLY A 299 9.88 18.18 4.77
C GLY A 299 10.11 18.90 3.44
N LYS A 300 9.80 18.26 2.30
CA LYS A 300 9.94 18.84 0.96
C LYS A 300 8.58 18.91 0.24
N GLN A 301 8.34 19.99 -0.50
CA GLN A 301 7.14 20.14 -1.33
C GLN A 301 7.30 19.39 -2.67
N PHE A 302 6.25 18.71 -3.09
CA PHE A 302 6.18 17.91 -4.31
C PHE A 302 4.86 18.13 -5.06
N THR A 303 4.90 17.95 -6.38
CA THR A 303 3.78 17.49 -7.21
C THR A 303 3.81 15.96 -7.34
N THR A 304 2.74 15.33 -7.84
CA THR A 304 2.70 13.87 -8.06
C THR A 304 3.79 13.39 -9.03
N GLU A 305 4.11 14.15 -10.09
CA GLU A 305 5.15 13.80 -11.06
C GLU A 305 6.55 13.93 -10.46
N SER A 306 6.82 15.03 -9.76
CA SER A 306 8.11 15.22 -9.10
C SER A 306 8.36 14.18 -7.99
N PHE A 307 7.31 13.80 -7.26
CA PHE A 307 7.36 12.74 -6.26
C PHE A 307 7.66 11.38 -6.90
N ALA A 308 6.94 11.00 -7.96
CA ALA A 308 7.20 9.78 -8.70
C ALA A 308 8.65 9.71 -9.18
N LYS A 309 9.16 10.79 -9.77
CA LYS A 309 10.54 10.84 -10.29
C LYS A 309 11.59 10.69 -9.19
N GLU A 310 11.43 11.40 -8.07
CA GLU A 310 12.46 11.46 -7.02
C GLU A 310 12.39 10.26 -6.06
N MET A 311 11.18 9.93 -5.61
CA MET A 311 10.95 8.97 -4.53
C MET A 311 10.76 7.54 -5.03
N ILE A 312 10.21 7.36 -6.24
CA ILE A 312 9.90 6.03 -6.81
C ILE A 312 10.88 5.67 -7.93
N GLY A 313 11.02 6.54 -8.93
CA GLY A 313 12.08 6.51 -9.93
C GLY A 313 12.10 5.31 -10.88
N ILE A 314 11.02 4.53 -10.97
CA ILE A 314 10.92 3.46 -11.98
C ILE A 314 10.65 4.06 -13.36
N ASN A 315 11.12 3.39 -14.41
CA ASN A 315 10.76 3.71 -15.78
C ASN A 315 9.75 2.68 -16.30
N PRO A 316 8.50 3.06 -16.58
CA PRO A 316 7.49 2.13 -17.09
C PRO A 316 7.90 1.36 -18.35
N ASP A 317 8.80 1.92 -19.17
CA ASP A 317 9.26 1.28 -20.41
C ASP A 317 10.26 0.12 -20.16
N ASP A 318 10.72 -0.06 -18.92
CA ASP A 318 11.60 -1.16 -18.51
C ASP A 318 10.81 -2.46 -18.23
N TYR A 319 9.49 -2.42 -18.31
CA TYR A 319 8.60 -3.54 -17.97
C TYR A 319 7.90 -4.08 -19.21
N VAL A 320 7.54 -5.36 -19.15
CA VAL A 320 6.87 -6.06 -20.25
C VAL A 320 5.86 -7.05 -19.70
N GLU A 321 4.70 -7.09 -20.33
CA GLU A 321 3.71 -8.15 -20.12
C GLU A 321 4.10 -9.40 -20.90
N ILE A 322 4.11 -10.54 -20.22
CA ILE A 322 4.32 -11.85 -20.86
C ILE A 322 3.11 -12.76 -20.63
N THR A 323 2.84 -13.63 -21.60
CA THR A 323 1.80 -14.67 -21.54
C THR A 323 2.29 -15.94 -22.23
N SER A 324 1.47 -16.99 -22.26
CA SER A 324 1.82 -18.29 -22.82
C SER A 324 0.59 -19.02 -23.36
N PHE A 325 0.25 -18.77 -24.62
CA PHE A 325 -0.84 -19.43 -25.36
C PHE A 325 -0.39 -19.83 -26.77
N ASN A 326 -0.94 -20.91 -27.32
CA ASN A 326 -0.53 -21.48 -28.60
C ASN A 326 -1.45 -21.13 -29.79
N HIS A 327 -2.51 -20.34 -29.58
CA HIS A 327 -3.35 -19.81 -30.67
C HIS A 327 -2.70 -18.63 -31.41
N HIS A 328 -1.60 -18.09 -30.87
CA HIS A 328 -0.71 -17.14 -31.53
C HIS A 328 0.73 -17.66 -31.58
N PRO A 329 1.56 -17.19 -32.53
CA PRO A 329 2.97 -17.57 -32.59
C PRO A 329 3.71 -17.24 -31.28
N PHE A 330 4.61 -18.12 -30.88
CA PHE A 330 5.53 -17.85 -29.78
C PHE A 330 6.61 -16.84 -30.18
N TYR A 331 7.16 -16.15 -29.18
CA TYR A 331 8.18 -15.11 -29.29
C TYR A 331 7.74 -13.87 -30.08
N SER A 332 6.44 -13.67 -30.24
CA SER A 332 5.82 -12.46 -30.80
C SER A 332 4.88 -11.81 -29.79
N LYS A 333 4.61 -10.52 -29.99
CA LYS A 333 3.59 -9.79 -29.25
C LYS A 333 2.23 -9.93 -29.95
N PHE A 334 1.15 -10.03 -29.17
CA PHE A 334 -0.23 -10.01 -29.66
C PHE A 334 -1.15 -9.32 -28.65
N ASN A 335 -2.35 -8.93 -29.12
CA ASN A 335 -3.40 -8.46 -28.23
C ASN A 335 -4.04 -9.67 -27.55
N LEU A 336 -3.81 -9.85 -26.25
CA LEU A 336 -4.47 -10.92 -25.51
C LEU A 336 -5.98 -10.64 -25.43
N GLU A 337 -6.79 -11.60 -25.90
CA GLU A 337 -8.22 -11.42 -26.11
C GLU A 337 -9.05 -11.61 -24.82
N ILE A 338 -8.90 -10.68 -23.89
CA ILE A 338 -9.64 -10.62 -22.63
C ILE A 338 -10.33 -9.26 -22.48
N GLU A 339 -11.49 -9.23 -21.83
CA GLU A 339 -12.31 -8.01 -21.73
C GLU A 339 -11.57 -6.85 -21.07
N ALA A 340 -10.80 -7.14 -20.02
CA ALA A 340 -9.99 -6.16 -19.31
C ALA A 340 -8.84 -5.59 -20.15
N ASN A 341 -8.46 -6.22 -21.27
CA ASN A 341 -7.48 -5.66 -22.22
C ASN A 341 -8.13 -4.63 -23.17
N TRP A 342 -8.89 -3.70 -22.58
CA TRP A 342 -9.75 -2.74 -23.30
C TRP A 342 -8.95 -1.77 -24.20
N ASN A 343 -7.65 -1.57 -23.96
CA ASN A 343 -6.83 -0.65 -24.74
C ASN A 343 -5.96 -1.34 -25.81
N ASN A 344 -6.13 -2.64 -26.05
CA ASN A 344 -5.32 -3.44 -26.97
C ASN A 344 -3.82 -3.45 -26.59
N ASN A 345 -3.52 -3.66 -25.31
CA ASN A 345 -2.15 -3.86 -24.86
C ASN A 345 -1.56 -5.14 -25.46
N GLN A 346 -0.25 -5.10 -25.71
CA GLN A 346 0.50 -6.15 -26.39
C GLN A 346 1.25 -7.02 -25.39
N TYR A 347 1.01 -8.33 -25.43
CA TYR A 347 1.61 -9.32 -24.54
C TYR A 347 2.63 -10.14 -25.29
N LEU A 348 3.85 -10.26 -24.76
CA LEU A 348 4.89 -11.10 -25.32
C LEU A 348 4.56 -12.57 -25.04
N ASN A 349 4.28 -13.34 -26.08
CA ASN A 349 3.93 -14.74 -25.98
C ASN A 349 5.18 -15.63 -25.87
N LEU A 350 5.24 -16.50 -24.88
CA LEU A 350 6.35 -17.44 -24.68
C LEU A 350 5.81 -18.88 -24.58
N PRO A 351 6.57 -19.91 -24.99
CA PRO A 351 6.24 -21.29 -24.64
C PRO A 351 6.22 -21.46 -23.11
N LEU A 352 5.36 -22.35 -22.60
CA LEU A 352 5.14 -22.53 -21.16
C LEU A 352 6.42 -22.71 -20.32
N ASP A 353 7.41 -23.44 -20.84
CA ASP A 353 8.69 -23.64 -20.16
C ASP A 353 9.50 -22.34 -20.03
N ASP A 354 9.57 -21.55 -21.11
CA ASP A 354 10.25 -20.25 -21.11
C ASP A 354 9.48 -19.25 -20.24
N PHE A 355 8.15 -19.26 -20.28
CA PHE A 355 7.29 -18.46 -19.41
C PHE A 355 7.55 -18.75 -17.92
N SER A 356 7.55 -20.02 -17.54
CA SER A 356 7.90 -20.44 -16.17
C SER A 356 9.32 -20.02 -15.79
N THR A 357 10.27 -20.17 -16.71
CA THR A 357 11.67 -19.83 -16.46
C THR A 357 11.84 -18.34 -16.21
N VAL A 358 11.16 -17.47 -16.94
CA VAL A 358 11.21 -16.01 -16.71
C VAL A 358 10.74 -15.65 -15.31
N ILE A 359 9.64 -16.25 -14.84
CA ILE A 359 9.09 -15.99 -13.50
C ILE A 359 10.06 -16.47 -12.42
N ASP A 360 10.56 -17.71 -12.55
CA ASP A 360 11.51 -18.31 -11.61
C ASP A 360 12.81 -17.48 -11.53
N ASP A 361 13.41 -17.13 -12.68
CA ASP A 361 14.65 -16.33 -12.73
C ASP A 361 14.44 -14.91 -12.20
N ALA A 362 13.29 -14.29 -12.46
CA ALA A 362 12.99 -12.96 -11.93
C ALA A 362 13.07 -12.95 -10.41
N LEU A 363 12.32 -13.85 -9.77
CA LEU A 363 12.24 -13.92 -8.31
C LEU A 363 13.60 -14.23 -7.68
N ILE A 364 14.33 -15.21 -8.21
CA ILE A 364 15.66 -15.57 -7.71
C ILE A 364 16.63 -14.37 -7.76
N HIS A 365 16.55 -13.55 -8.82
CA HIS A 365 17.41 -12.38 -9.02
C HIS A 365 16.84 -11.06 -8.44
N ASN A 366 15.94 -11.13 -7.45
CA ASN A 366 15.36 -9.98 -6.74
C ASN A 366 14.40 -9.10 -7.58
N TYR A 367 13.87 -9.60 -8.69
CA TYR A 367 12.77 -8.94 -9.40
C TYR A 367 11.44 -9.57 -8.96
N SER A 368 10.48 -8.77 -8.53
CA SER A 368 9.14 -9.28 -8.24
C SER A 368 8.32 -9.41 -9.53
N VAL A 369 7.12 -9.99 -9.43
CA VAL A 369 6.27 -10.30 -10.58
C VAL A 369 4.84 -9.89 -10.28
N CYS A 370 4.25 -9.01 -11.10
CA CYS A 370 2.82 -8.73 -11.01
C CYS A 370 2.06 -9.82 -11.77
N TRP A 371 1.05 -10.42 -11.16
CA TRP A 371 0.38 -11.62 -11.64
C TRP A 371 -1.09 -11.36 -11.89
N ASP A 372 -1.58 -11.85 -13.02
CA ASP A 372 -2.99 -11.79 -13.41
C ASP A 372 -3.47 -13.22 -13.64
N GLY A 373 -4.61 -13.61 -13.08
CA GLY A 373 -5.10 -14.97 -13.27
C GLY A 373 -6.45 -15.29 -12.65
N ASP A 374 -6.79 -16.57 -12.76
CA ASP A 374 -8.03 -17.15 -12.26
C ASP A 374 -7.86 -17.57 -10.79
N ILE A 375 -8.89 -17.32 -9.98
CA ILE A 375 -8.94 -17.70 -8.55
C ILE A 375 -10.17 -18.55 -8.18
N TYR A 376 -10.99 -18.99 -9.15
CA TYR A 376 -12.23 -19.70 -8.87
C TYR A 376 -12.03 -21.11 -8.36
N GLU A 377 -10.96 -21.77 -8.77
CA GLU A 377 -10.61 -23.12 -8.36
C GLU A 377 -9.34 -23.10 -7.50
N GLY A 378 -9.31 -23.91 -6.44
CA GLY A 378 -8.07 -24.20 -5.70
C GLY A 378 -7.52 -23.08 -4.82
N PHE A 379 -8.22 -21.95 -4.76
CA PHE A 379 -7.87 -20.81 -3.93
C PHE A 379 -8.60 -20.88 -2.59
N ASN A 380 -7.91 -21.22 -1.51
CA ASN A 380 -8.51 -21.32 -0.18
C ASN A 380 -7.46 -21.24 0.95
N ASP A 381 -7.83 -20.62 2.07
CA ASP A 381 -7.06 -20.59 3.34
C ASP A 381 -5.58 -20.20 3.19
N GLY A 382 -5.26 -19.17 2.39
CA GLY A 382 -3.88 -18.76 2.13
C GLY A 382 -3.08 -19.68 1.20
N PHE A 383 -3.75 -20.54 0.44
CA PHE A 383 -3.14 -21.40 -0.57
C PHE A 383 -3.85 -21.30 -1.92
N ALA A 384 -3.07 -21.44 -2.99
CA ALA A 384 -3.58 -21.63 -4.35
C ALA A 384 -3.00 -22.95 -4.91
N ILE A 385 -3.78 -24.03 -4.83
CA ILE A 385 -3.38 -25.41 -5.15
C ILE A 385 -4.49 -26.09 -5.94
N LEU A 386 -4.14 -26.76 -7.04
CA LEU A 386 -5.10 -27.54 -7.84
C LEU A 386 -5.44 -28.87 -7.15
N GLY A 387 -6.70 -29.29 -7.23
CA GLY A 387 -7.19 -30.50 -6.54
C GLY A 387 -6.60 -31.82 -7.07
N ASP A 388 -6.49 -31.97 -8.38
CA ASP A 388 -5.85 -33.12 -9.03
C ASP A 388 -4.55 -32.68 -9.73
N THR A 389 -3.40 -33.06 -9.18
CA THR A 389 -2.09 -32.71 -9.76
C THR A 389 -1.83 -33.48 -11.05
N LYS A 390 -2.13 -32.86 -12.19
CA LYS A 390 -1.69 -33.27 -13.52
C LYS A 390 -0.42 -32.49 -13.90
N ILE A 391 0.45 -33.12 -14.69
CA ILE A 391 1.53 -32.39 -15.37
C ILE A 391 0.86 -31.35 -16.29
N ILE A 392 1.07 -30.07 -16.02
CA ILE A 392 0.49 -28.99 -16.82
C ILE A 392 1.29 -28.86 -18.11
N THR A 393 0.66 -29.21 -19.24
CA THR A 393 1.24 -29.05 -20.57
C THR A 393 0.69 -27.79 -21.26
N GLN A 394 1.36 -27.35 -22.31
CA GLN A 394 0.89 -26.23 -23.14
C GLN A 394 -0.54 -26.48 -23.68
N GLN A 395 -0.88 -27.72 -24.04
CA GLN A 395 -2.20 -28.09 -24.55
C GLN A 395 -3.27 -28.01 -23.46
N ILE A 396 -2.97 -28.46 -22.23
CA ILE A 396 -3.90 -28.37 -21.11
C ILE A 396 -4.17 -26.90 -20.77
N ARG A 397 -3.11 -26.08 -20.71
CA ARG A 397 -3.22 -24.64 -20.47
C ARG A 397 -4.05 -23.94 -21.56
N GLN A 398 -3.79 -24.25 -22.84
CA GLN A 398 -4.58 -23.70 -23.93
C GLN A 398 -6.06 -24.09 -23.82
N ALA A 399 -6.33 -25.38 -23.62
CA ALA A 399 -7.70 -25.87 -23.52
C ALA A 399 -8.46 -25.19 -22.38
N ALA A 400 -7.79 -24.91 -21.25
CA ALA A 400 -8.39 -24.22 -20.12
C ALA A 400 -8.79 -22.76 -20.43
N PHE A 401 -7.99 -22.07 -21.25
CA PHE A 401 -8.33 -20.73 -21.74
C PHE A 401 -9.48 -20.78 -22.76
N ASP A 402 -9.36 -21.64 -23.78
CA ASP A 402 -10.36 -21.74 -24.87
C ASP A 402 -11.75 -22.16 -24.35
N ASN A 403 -11.79 -23.03 -23.33
CA ASN A 403 -13.03 -23.50 -22.73
C ASN A 403 -13.49 -22.67 -21.50
N ARG A 404 -12.77 -21.58 -21.17
CA ARG A 404 -13.08 -20.65 -20.08
C ARG A 404 -13.09 -21.28 -18.68
N THR A 405 -12.30 -22.33 -18.46
CA THR A 405 -12.01 -22.83 -17.10
C THR A 405 -10.80 -22.15 -16.46
N THR A 406 -10.18 -21.22 -17.20
CA THR A 406 -9.21 -20.23 -16.71
C THR A 406 -9.54 -18.89 -17.36
N GLU A 407 -9.98 -17.94 -16.55
CA GLU A 407 -10.34 -16.58 -16.97
C GLU A 407 -9.49 -15.52 -16.23
N ASP A 408 -9.55 -14.28 -16.71
CA ASP A 408 -8.90 -13.13 -16.04
C ASP A 408 -9.81 -12.60 -14.93
N ILE A 409 -9.53 -12.98 -13.67
CA ILE A 409 -10.42 -12.73 -12.53
C ILE A 409 -9.78 -11.84 -11.47
N HIS A 410 -8.48 -11.98 -11.22
CA HIS A 410 -7.82 -11.30 -10.11
C HIS A 410 -6.34 -11.01 -10.38
N ASN A 411 -5.85 -9.89 -9.83
CA ASN A 411 -4.45 -9.49 -9.90
C ASN A 411 -3.81 -9.53 -8.52
N MET A 412 -2.58 -10.01 -8.44
CA MET A 412 -1.80 -10.11 -7.21
C MET A 412 -0.32 -9.86 -7.47
N HIS A 413 0.50 -9.84 -6.42
CA HIS A 413 1.93 -9.53 -6.53
C HIS A 413 2.79 -10.63 -5.93
N ILE A 414 3.52 -11.35 -6.80
CA ILE A 414 4.44 -12.42 -6.39
C ILE A 414 5.77 -11.80 -5.94
N ILE A 415 6.18 -12.12 -4.70
CA ILE A 415 7.36 -11.54 -4.05
C ILE A 415 8.36 -12.60 -3.56
N GLY A 416 8.15 -13.87 -3.86
CA GLY A 416 9.05 -14.88 -3.33
C GLY A 416 8.77 -16.30 -3.80
N ILE A 417 9.65 -17.18 -3.35
CA ILE A 417 9.62 -18.62 -3.61
C ILE A 417 9.74 -19.33 -2.27
N ALA A 418 8.95 -20.36 -2.08
CA ALA A 418 9.05 -21.30 -0.99
C ALA A 418 9.02 -22.75 -1.50
N GLU A 419 9.43 -23.67 -0.66
CA GLU A 419 9.34 -25.11 -0.90
C GLU A 419 8.68 -25.78 0.30
N ASN A 420 7.81 -26.76 0.05
CA ASN A 420 7.29 -27.60 1.14
C ASN A 420 8.30 -28.69 1.53
N GLU A 421 7.99 -29.48 2.55
CA GLU A 421 8.85 -30.59 3.03
C GLU A 421 9.13 -31.67 1.97
N LYS A 422 8.31 -31.76 0.92
CA LYS A 422 8.48 -32.69 -0.20
C LYS A 422 9.35 -32.12 -1.33
N GLY A 423 9.79 -30.88 -1.21
CA GLY A 423 10.54 -30.17 -2.25
C GLY A 423 9.67 -29.59 -3.37
N ASN A 424 8.33 -29.59 -3.22
CA ASN A 424 7.45 -28.96 -4.21
C ASN A 424 7.55 -27.44 -4.08
N ARG A 425 7.63 -26.75 -5.22
CA ARG A 425 7.77 -25.30 -5.30
C ARG A 425 6.42 -24.59 -5.11
N PHE A 426 6.48 -23.51 -4.35
CA PHE A 426 5.41 -22.55 -4.15
C PHE A 426 5.93 -21.12 -4.37
N TYR A 427 5.02 -20.23 -4.75
CA TYR A 427 5.27 -18.81 -4.88
C TYR A 427 4.57 -18.07 -3.74
N ILE A 428 5.28 -17.12 -3.14
CA ILE A 428 4.76 -16.27 -2.06
C ILE A 428 4.13 -15.05 -2.72
N VAL A 429 2.81 -14.93 -2.59
CA VAL A 429 2.01 -13.93 -3.28
C VAL A 429 1.37 -12.99 -2.26
N LYS A 430 1.51 -11.68 -2.47
CA LYS A 430 0.78 -10.64 -1.76
C LYS A 430 -0.59 -10.48 -2.43
N ASN A 431 -1.64 -10.73 -1.67
CA ASN A 431 -3.00 -10.45 -2.09
C ASN A 431 -3.36 -8.98 -1.77
N SER A 432 -4.60 -8.58 -2.04
CA SER A 432 -5.20 -7.32 -1.60
C SER A 432 -6.61 -7.49 -0.99
N GLY A 433 -6.96 -8.71 -0.56
CA GLY A 433 -8.24 -9.04 0.11
C GLY A 433 -8.18 -9.04 1.65
N ASP A 434 -9.18 -9.60 2.33
CA ASP A 434 -9.15 -9.63 3.80
C ASP A 434 -7.96 -10.44 4.36
N ALA A 435 -7.50 -10.09 5.56
CA ALA A 435 -6.27 -10.63 6.16
C ALA A 435 -6.36 -12.12 6.59
N LYS A 436 -7.40 -12.85 6.17
CA LYS A 436 -7.63 -14.25 6.54
C LYS A 436 -6.60 -15.21 5.91
N ASP A 437 -6.04 -14.84 4.77
CA ASP A 437 -5.00 -15.60 4.06
C ASP A 437 -3.61 -15.36 4.67
N CYS A 438 -3.17 -16.18 5.64
CA CYS A 438 -1.81 -16.13 6.22
C CYS A 438 -1.26 -14.70 6.53
N GLY A 439 -2.12 -13.76 6.94
CA GLY A 439 -1.74 -12.35 7.16
C GLY A 439 -1.68 -11.48 5.89
N GLY A 440 -2.45 -11.80 4.86
CA GLY A 440 -2.49 -11.12 3.55
C GLY A 440 -1.58 -11.74 2.48
N TYR A 441 -1.01 -12.91 2.74
CA TYR A 441 -0.12 -13.64 1.83
C TYR A 441 -0.71 -14.99 1.51
N LEU A 442 -0.36 -15.53 0.35
CA LEU A 442 -0.70 -16.90 0.00
C LEU A 442 0.45 -17.63 -0.65
N TYR A 443 0.35 -18.95 -0.60
CA TYR A 443 1.30 -19.89 -1.19
C TYR A 443 0.67 -20.52 -2.42
N MET A 444 1.13 -20.11 -3.60
CA MET A 444 0.64 -20.61 -4.89
C MET A 444 1.54 -21.74 -5.40
N SER A 445 0.99 -22.92 -5.67
CA SER A 445 1.80 -24.04 -6.19
C SER A 445 2.29 -23.75 -7.61
N LYS A 446 3.36 -24.43 -8.02
CA LYS A 446 3.87 -24.29 -9.40
C LYS A 446 2.84 -24.71 -10.44
N GLU A 447 2.11 -25.79 -10.20
CA GLU A 447 1.06 -26.28 -11.09
C GLU A 447 -0.07 -25.25 -11.22
N TYR A 448 -0.45 -24.62 -10.11
CA TYR A 448 -1.44 -23.55 -10.11
C TYR A 448 -1.00 -22.37 -10.97
N LEU A 449 0.22 -21.87 -10.75
CA LEU A 449 0.80 -20.80 -11.56
C LEU A 449 0.77 -21.17 -13.05
N LEU A 450 1.22 -22.37 -13.42
CA LEU A 450 1.30 -22.77 -14.82
C LEU A 450 -0.08 -22.90 -15.50
N LEU A 451 -1.12 -23.29 -14.76
CA LEU A 451 -2.45 -23.45 -15.33
C LEU A 451 -3.27 -22.16 -15.31
N LYS A 452 -3.33 -21.47 -14.16
CA LYS A 452 -4.32 -20.44 -13.84
C LYS A 452 -3.86 -19.01 -14.11
N THR A 453 -2.57 -18.78 -14.37
CA THR A 453 -2.08 -17.46 -14.78
C THR A 453 -2.61 -17.09 -16.16
N ILE A 454 -3.03 -15.86 -16.38
CA ILE A 454 -3.35 -15.29 -17.70
C ILE A 454 -2.13 -14.55 -18.26
N SER A 455 -1.55 -13.66 -17.47
CA SER A 455 -0.34 -12.90 -17.79
C SER A 455 0.46 -12.56 -16.54
N VAL A 456 1.71 -12.16 -16.75
CA VAL A 456 2.49 -11.50 -15.71
C VAL A 456 3.26 -10.30 -16.28
N MET A 457 3.44 -9.28 -15.45
CA MET A 457 4.34 -8.18 -15.73
C MET A 457 5.69 -8.41 -15.04
N VAL A 458 6.78 -8.28 -15.80
CA VAL A 458 8.16 -8.43 -15.31
C VAL A 458 9.05 -7.29 -15.79
N ASN A 459 10.15 -7.04 -15.07
CA ASN A 459 11.21 -6.16 -15.56
C ASN A 459 11.96 -6.85 -16.72
N LYS A 460 12.20 -6.17 -17.83
CA LYS A 460 12.91 -6.74 -18.99
C LYS A 460 14.31 -7.26 -18.65
N ASN A 461 14.98 -6.68 -17.66
CA ASN A 461 16.30 -7.14 -17.20
C ASN A 461 16.26 -8.46 -16.43
N SER A 462 15.07 -8.92 -16.01
CA SER A 462 14.89 -10.21 -15.34
C SER A 462 14.76 -11.38 -16.32
N ILE A 463 14.60 -11.11 -17.62
CA ILE A 463 14.43 -12.15 -18.64
C ILE A 463 15.78 -12.78 -18.97
N PRO A 464 15.93 -14.13 -18.87
CA PRO A 464 17.18 -14.81 -19.16
C PRO A 464 17.73 -14.47 -20.56
N LYS A 465 19.05 -14.28 -20.66
CA LYS A 465 19.71 -13.95 -21.93
C LYS A 465 19.44 -14.96 -23.04
N SER A 466 19.24 -16.23 -22.70
CA SER A 466 18.86 -17.29 -23.65
C SER A 466 17.48 -17.04 -24.27
N ILE A 467 16.51 -16.58 -23.49
CA ILE A 467 15.15 -16.25 -23.93
C ILE A 467 15.14 -14.93 -24.69
N MET A 468 15.87 -13.91 -24.21
CA MET A 468 16.04 -12.62 -24.91
C MET A 468 16.51 -12.80 -26.36
N LYS A 469 17.43 -13.74 -26.60
CA LYS A 469 17.91 -14.07 -27.96
C LYS A 469 16.81 -14.63 -28.87
N LYS A 470 15.82 -15.36 -28.31
CA LYS A 470 14.69 -15.91 -29.08
C LYS A 470 13.66 -14.82 -29.41
N VAL A 471 13.43 -13.89 -28.49
CA VAL A 471 12.46 -12.78 -28.63
C VAL A 471 12.93 -11.70 -29.62
N LYS A 472 14.26 -11.57 -29.84
CA LYS A 472 14.85 -10.63 -30.82
C LYS A 472 14.34 -9.19 -30.63
N LYS A 473 13.78 -8.56 -31.67
CA LYS A 473 13.27 -7.16 -31.69
C LYS A 473 11.88 -7.01 -31.04
N ASN A 474 11.27 -8.09 -30.56
CA ASN A 474 9.89 -8.06 -30.07
C ASN A 474 9.78 -7.67 -28.60
N ILE A 475 10.84 -7.18 -27.95
CA ILE A 475 10.85 -6.80 -26.52
C ILE A 475 10.92 -5.31 -26.29
#